data_AF-A0A8S0G1C8-F1
#
_entry.id   AF-A0A8S0G1C8-F1
#
_cell.length_a   1.000
_cell.length_b   1.000
_cell.length_c   1.000
_cell.angle_alpha   90.00
_cell.angle_beta   90.00
_cell.angle_gamma   90.00
#
_symmetry.space_group_name_H-M   'P 1'
#
loop_
_entity.id
_entity.type
_entity.pdbx_description
1 polymer ?
#
loop_
_entity_poly.entity_id
_entity_poly.type
_entity_poly.pdbx_seq_one_letter_code
_entity_poly.pdbx_strand_id
1 'polypeptide(L)'
;MFSEIWELSESNIGELELEYQAKFPGDPLSVLREILIHVLESTVTEERRRLLMEIIFHKCEFVGEMAVVQQAQRNLCLESYDRIEQTLKHCIEAKMLPADLMTRRAAIIMRGYISGLMENWLFAPQSFDLKKEARDYVAILLEKTVSPVPHAS
;
A
#
# COMPACT_ATOMS: atom_id res chain seq x y z
N MET A 1 21.75 7.72 -3.92
CA MET A 1 21.70 6.25 -4.07
C MET A 1 20.52 5.61 -3.33
N PHE A 2 20.42 5.61 -1.99
CA PHE A 2 19.26 5.04 -1.28
C PHE A 2 17.93 5.77 -1.57
N SER A 3 17.94 7.11 -1.55
CA SER A 3 16.77 7.93 -1.90
C SER A 3 16.31 7.70 -3.34
N GLU A 4 17.25 7.67 -4.28
CA GLU A 4 16.96 7.46 -5.72
C GLU A 4 16.37 6.08 -5.99
N ILE A 5 16.87 5.03 -5.34
CA ILE A 5 16.34 3.66 -5.49
C ILE A 5 14.92 3.57 -4.92
N TRP A 6 14.65 4.26 -3.82
CA TRP A 6 13.32 4.37 -3.23
C TRP A 6 12.35 5.15 -4.12
N GLU A 7 12.77 6.30 -4.64
CA GLU A 7 11.99 7.11 -5.58
C GLU A 7 11.64 6.32 -6.84
N LEU A 8 12.59 5.56 -7.40
CA LEU A 8 12.35 4.68 -8.55
C LEU A 8 11.31 3.58 -8.25
N SER A 9 11.37 2.99 -7.05
CA SER A 9 10.39 1.99 -6.63
C SER A 9 8.97 2.57 -6.53
N GLU A 10 8.84 3.83 -6.12
CA GLU A 10 7.55 4.52 -6.00
C GLU A 10 7.04 5.06 -7.36
N SER A 11 7.94 5.51 -8.24
CA SER A 11 7.60 5.90 -9.62
C SER A 11 6.97 4.73 -10.39
N ASN A 12 7.45 3.51 -10.18
CA ASN A 12 6.89 2.31 -10.79
C ASN A 12 5.42 2.06 -10.37
N ILE A 13 5.02 2.44 -9.15
CA ILE A 13 3.63 2.27 -8.70
C ILE A 13 2.68 3.18 -9.48
N GLY A 14 3.10 4.41 -9.80
CA GLY A 14 2.28 5.33 -10.61
C GLY A 14 2.06 4.83 -12.04
N GLU A 15 3.08 4.25 -12.66
CA GLU A 15 2.96 3.62 -13.99
C GLU A 15 2.05 2.39 -13.96
N LEU A 16 2.21 1.54 -12.94
CA LEU A 16 1.33 0.38 -12.71
C LEU A 16 -0.12 0.78 -12.48
N GLU A 17 -0.35 1.87 -11.74
CA GLU A 17 -1.71 2.40 -11.55
C GLU A 17 -2.36 2.76 -12.88
N LEU A 18 -1.66 3.45 -13.77
CA LEU A 18 -2.16 3.77 -15.11
C LEU A 18 -2.43 2.51 -15.94
N GLU A 19 -1.54 1.51 -15.87
CA GLU A 19 -1.74 0.22 -16.55
C GLU A 19 -3.00 -0.50 -16.04
N TYR A 20 -3.20 -0.54 -14.73
CA TYR A 20 -4.38 -1.18 -14.15
C TYR A 20 -5.66 -0.39 -14.41
N GLN A 21 -5.62 0.95 -14.41
CA GLN A 21 -6.75 1.77 -14.83
C GLN A 21 -7.17 1.47 -16.27
N ALA A 22 -6.21 1.22 -17.16
CA ALA A 22 -6.50 0.80 -18.54
C ALA A 22 -7.07 -0.63 -18.62
N LYS A 23 -6.64 -1.54 -17.75
CA LYS A 23 -7.16 -2.93 -17.67
C LYS A 23 -8.54 -3.03 -17.04
N PHE A 24 -8.87 -2.15 -16.10
CA PHE A 24 -10.12 -2.15 -15.34
C PHE A 24 -10.88 -0.82 -15.52
N PRO A 25 -11.30 -0.47 -16.75
CA PRO A 25 -11.96 0.79 -17.01
C PRO A 25 -13.30 0.84 -16.25
N GLY A 26 -13.48 1.89 -15.43
CA GLY A 26 -14.67 2.07 -14.62
C GLY A 26 -14.75 1.20 -13.37
N ASP A 27 -13.68 0.47 -13.02
CA ASP A 27 -13.60 -0.33 -11.80
C ASP A 27 -12.37 0.06 -10.94
N PRO A 28 -12.43 1.24 -10.27
CA PRO A 28 -11.33 1.74 -9.44
C PRO A 28 -11.04 0.84 -8.23
N LEU A 29 -12.00 0.02 -7.78
CA LEU A 29 -11.80 -0.90 -6.67
C LEU A 29 -10.91 -2.07 -7.09
N SER A 30 -11.11 -2.60 -8.30
CA SER A 30 -10.22 -3.61 -8.88
C SER A 30 -8.81 -3.05 -9.12
N VAL A 31 -8.68 -1.80 -9.58
CA VAL A 31 -7.37 -1.13 -9.70
C VAL A 31 -6.66 -1.09 -8.34
N LEU A 32 -7.34 -0.61 -7.29
CA LEU A 32 -6.78 -0.55 -5.94
C LEU A 32 -6.36 -1.94 -5.44
N ARG A 33 -7.21 -2.96 -5.66
CA ARG A 33 -6.92 -4.34 -5.29
C ARG A 33 -5.63 -4.83 -5.93
N GLU A 34 -5.48 -4.68 -7.25
CA GLU A 34 -4.31 -5.20 -7.97
C GLU A 34 -3.02 -4.46 -7.58
N ILE A 35 -3.09 -3.15 -7.32
CA ILE A 35 -1.94 -2.39 -6.81
C ILE A 35 -1.50 -2.93 -5.45
N LEU A 36 -2.43 -3.14 -4.51
CA LEU A 36 -2.09 -3.63 -3.17
C LEU A 36 -1.52 -5.06 -3.22
N ILE A 37 -2.09 -5.92 -4.07
CA ILE A 37 -1.56 -7.28 -4.31
C ILE A 37 -0.15 -7.20 -4.87
N HIS A 38 0.05 -6.40 -5.93
CA HIS A 38 1.36 -6.22 -6.54
C HIS A 38 2.40 -5.74 -5.52
N VAL A 39 2.03 -4.80 -4.64
CA VAL A 39 2.90 -4.34 -3.55
C VAL A 39 3.28 -5.51 -2.64
N LEU A 40 2.34 -6.34 -2.17
CA LEU A 40 2.71 -7.47 -1.32
C LEU A 40 3.59 -8.49 -2.05
N GLU A 41 3.22 -8.89 -3.27
CA GLU A 41 3.96 -9.89 -4.05
C GLU A 41 5.37 -9.42 -4.42
N SER A 42 5.54 -8.16 -4.86
CA SER A 42 6.84 -7.59 -5.24
C SER A 42 7.79 -7.44 -4.05
N THR A 43 7.28 -7.34 -2.81
CA THR A 43 8.12 -7.47 -1.59
C THR A 43 8.85 -8.81 -1.55
N VAL A 44 8.21 -9.86 -2.05
CA VAL A 44 8.77 -11.22 -2.06
C VAL A 44 9.58 -11.49 -3.31
N THR A 45 9.11 -11.07 -4.49
CA THR A 45 9.70 -11.46 -5.78
C THR A 45 10.80 -10.53 -6.27
N GLU A 46 10.74 -9.24 -5.94
CA GLU A 46 11.72 -8.27 -6.41
C GLU A 46 12.83 -8.07 -5.39
N GLU A 47 13.99 -8.65 -5.67
CA GLU A 47 15.15 -8.61 -4.76
C GLU A 47 15.53 -7.19 -4.36
N ARG A 48 15.57 -6.25 -5.32
CA ARG A 48 15.92 -4.85 -5.05
C ARG A 48 14.95 -4.22 -4.05
N ARG A 49 13.66 -4.43 -4.24
CA ARG A 49 12.59 -3.89 -3.38
C ARG A 49 12.62 -4.52 -2.00
N ARG A 50 12.81 -5.84 -1.93
CA ARG A 50 12.93 -6.60 -0.69
C ARG A 50 14.10 -6.11 0.17
N LEU A 51 15.30 -6.00 -0.42
CA LEU A 51 16.49 -5.53 0.29
C LEU A 51 16.34 -4.09 0.77
N LEU A 52 15.74 -3.22 -0.05
CA LEU A 52 15.50 -1.83 0.31
C LEU A 52 14.54 -1.71 1.51
N MET A 53 13.42 -2.43 1.49
CA MET A 53 12.46 -2.45 2.59
C MET A 53 13.08 -3.06 3.85
N GLU A 54 13.87 -4.13 3.73
CA GLU A 54 14.57 -4.74 4.87
C GLU A 54 15.54 -3.77 5.53
N ILE A 55 16.27 -2.97 4.73
CA ILE A 55 17.15 -1.92 5.25
C ILE A 55 16.34 -0.87 6.00
N ILE A 56 15.24 -0.41 5.42
CA ILE A 56 14.39 0.64 5.98
C ILE A 56 13.74 0.23 7.29
N PHE A 57 13.20 -1.00 7.37
CA PHE A 57 12.51 -1.47 8.56
C PHE A 57 13.47 -1.93 9.66
N HIS A 58 14.55 -2.64 9.30
CA HIS A 58 15.29 -3.46 10.28
C HIS A 58 16.77 -3.13 10.41
N LYS A 59 17.37 -2.35 9.51
CA LYS A 59 18.84 -2.13 9.49
C LYS A 59 19.26 -0.66 9.49
N CYS A 60 18.32 0.28 9.43
CA CYS A 60 18.61 1.70 9.35
C CYS A 60 18.16 2.42 10.62
N GLU A 61 19.11 3.11 11.27
CA GLU A 61 18.79 4.13 12.25
C GLU A 61 18.67 5.47 11.53
N PHE A 62 17.49 6.10 11.61
CA PHE A 62 17.20 7.37 10.94
C PHE A 62 17.77 8.58 11.71
N VAL A 63 19.09 8.63 11.85
CA VAL A 63 19.84 9.68 12.54
C VAL A 63 20.94 10.25 11.64
N GLY A 64 21.45 11.44 11.97
CA GLY A 64 22.52 12.08 11.20
C GLY A 64 22.14 12.28 9.73
N GLU A 65 22.99 11.79 8.82
CA GLU A 65 22.77 11.89 7.37
C GLU A 65 21.51 11.15 6.88
N MET A 66 21.06 10.12 7.61
CA MET A 66 19.85 9.36 7.27
C MET A 66 18.54 10.08 7.66
N ALA A 67 18.61 11.19 8.41
CA ALA A 67 17.43 11.98 8.74
C ALA A 67 16.74 12.56 7.49
N VAL A 68 17.51 12.86 6.43
CA VAL A 68 16.97 13.34 5.15
C VAL A 68 16.11 12.26 4.47
N VAL A 69 16.54 10.99 4.55
CA VAL A 69 15.78 9.85 4.03
C VAL A 69 14.48 9.67 4.81
N GLN A 70 14.52 9.83 6.14
CA GLN A 70 13.31 9.81 6.96
C GLN A 70 12.32 10.91 6.55
N GLN A 71 12.80 12.12 6.30
CA GLN A 71 11.94 13.22 5.87
C GLN A 71 11.32 12.95 4.49
N ALA A 72 12.09 12.41 3.55
CA ALA A 72 11.56 11.99 2.24
C ALA A 72 10.48 10.91 2.39
N GLN A 73 10.72 9.89 3.22
CA GLN A 73 9.72 8.85 3.51
C GLN A 73 8.44 9.41 4.13
N ARG A 74 8.55 10.41 5.03
CA ARG A 74 7.38 11.08 5.61
C ARG A 74 6.55 11.79 4.56
N ASN A 75 7.19 12.54 3.65
CA ASN A 75 6.48 13.24 2.58
C ASN A 75 5.76 12.23 1.66
N LEU A 76 6.45 11.17 1.25
CA LEU A 76 5.86 10.11 0.42
C LEU A 76 4.72 9.36 1.13
N CYS A 77 4.83 9.14 2.45
CA CYS A 77 3.75 8.59 3.26
C CYS A 77 2.50 9.47 3.20
N LEU A 78 2.66 10.79 3.31
CA LEU A 78 1.56 11.74 3.21
C LEU A 78 0.93 11.75 1.82
N GLU A 79 1.75 11.80 0.76
CA GLU A 79 1.27 11.73 -0.62
C GLU A 79 0.54 10.41 -0.92
N SER A 80 1.03 9.29 -0.38
CA SER A 80 0.39 7.98 -0.50
C SER A 80 -1.01 7.97 0.13
N TYR A 81 -1.20 8.60 1.29
CA TYR A 81 -2.54 8.74 1.86
C TYR A 81 -3.47 9.50 0.94
N ASP A 82 -3.01 10.62 0.39
CA ASP A 82 -3.84 11.47 -0.46
C ASP A 82 -4.21 10.75 -1.78
N ARG A 83 -3.29 9.96 -2.34
CA ARG A 83 -3.58 9.08 -3.50
C ARG A 83 -4.61 8.02 -3.17
N ILE A 84 -4.43 7.26 -2.07
CA ILE A 84 -5.40 6.23 -1.65
C ILE A 84 -6.77 6.87 -1.42
N GLU A 85 -6.84 8.04 -0.78
CA GLU A 85 -8.10 8.74 -0.58
C GLU A 85 -8.79 9.14 -1.89
N GLN A 86 -8.04 9.59 -2.89
CA GLN A 86 -8.59 9.90 -4.21
C GLN A 86 -9.17 8.64 -4.86
N THR A 87 -8.45 7.52 -4.83
CA THR A 87 -8.96 6.24 -5.35
C THR A 87 -10.23 5.80 -4.62
N LEU A 88 -10.29 5.94 -3.30
CA LEU A 88 -11.47 5.63 -2.50
C LEU A 88 -12.66 6.54 -2.86
N LYS A 89 -12.43 7.83 -3.11
CA LYS A 89 -13.47 8.76 -3.59
C LYS A 89 -14.01 8.34 -4.96
N HIS A 90 -13.14 7.96 -5.89
CA HIS A 90 -13.59 7.42 -7.19
C HIS A 90 -14.42 6.14 -7.03
N CYS A 91 -14.07 5.27 -6.07
CA CYS A 91 -14.87 4.09 -5.76
C CYS A 91 -16.26 4.45 -5.19
N ILE A 92 -16.35 5.49 -4.36
CA ILE A 92 -17.63 6.01 -3.84
C ILE A 92 -18.48 6.59 -4.99
N GLU A 93 -17.88 7.38 -5.87
CA GLU A 93 -18.56 7.94 -7.06
C GLU A 93 -19.08 6.85 -7.99
N ALA A 94 -18.31 5.76 -8.14
CA ALA A 94 -18.70 4.55 -8.87
C ALA A 94 -19.69 3.65 -8.10
N LYS A 95 -20.13 4.04 -6.89
CA LYS A 95 -21.04 3.27 -6.00
C LYS A 95 -20.52 1.89 -5.59
N MET A 96 -19.19 1.72 -5.60
CA MET A 96 -18.51 0.50 -5.18
C MET A 96 -18.18 0.48 -3.68
N LEU A 97 -18.18 1.66 -3.04
CA LEU A 97 -18.00 1.82 -1.60
C LEU A 97 -19.13 2.64 -0.98
N PRO A 98 -19.39 2.47 0.34
CA PRO A 98 -20.39 3.26 1.05
C PRO A 98 -20.12 4.77 0.95
N ALA A 99 -21.17 5.56 0.73
CA ALA A 99 -21.05 7.02 0.61
C ALA A 99 -20.62 7.72 1.91
N ASP A 100 -20.79 7.07 3.07
CA ASP A 100 -20.39 7.56 4.39
C ASP A 100 -18.99 7.05 4.81
N LEU A 101 -18.27 6.36 3.93
CA LEU A 101 -16.92 5.89 4.21
C LEU A 101 -15.99 7.08 4.51
N MET A 102 -15.38 7.07 5.70
CA MET A 102 -14.37 8.05 6.08
C MET A 102 -13.05 7.76 5.36
N THR A 103 -12.87 8.31 4.16
CA THR A 103 -11.74 8.02 3.25
C THR A 103 -10.38 8.18 3.92
N ARG A 104 -10.16 9.24 4.72
CA ARG A 104 -8.89 9.44 5.43
C ARG A 104 -8.57 8.30 6.40
N ARG A 105 -9.56 7.85 7.16
CA ARG A 105 -9.37 6.75 8.12
C ARG A 105 -9.07 5.44 7.38
N ALA A 106 -9.80 5.18 6.30
CA ALA A 106 -9.56 4.02 5.45
C ALA A 106 -8.14 4.05 4.86
N ALA A 107 -7.68 5.17 4.32
CA ALA A 107 -6.33 5.31 3.77
C ALA A 107 -5.23 5.04 4.82
N ILE A 108 -5.40 5.55 6.05
CA ILE A 108 -4.47 5.28 7.16
C ILE A 108 -4.43 3.79 7.51
N ILE A 109 -5.61 3.15 7.62
CA ILE A 109 -5.72 1.72 7.92
C ILE A 109 -5.10 0.88 6.80
N MET A 110 -5.40 1.17 5.54
CA MET A 110 -4.86 0.44 4.38
C MET A 110 -3.34 0.48 4.37
N ARG A 111 -2.75 1.68 4.53
CA ARG A 111 -1.29 1.81 4.55
C ARG A 111 -0.68 1.04 5.71
N GLY A 112 -1.22 1.19 6.92
CA GLY A 112 -0.71 0.51 8.11
C GLY A 112 -0.80 -1.02 8.02
N TYR A 113 -1.90 -1.53 7.46
CA TYR A 113 -2.11 -2.96 7.24
C TYR A 113 -1.09 -3.54 6.25
N ILE A 114 -0.93 -2.90 5.10
CA ILE A 114 0.01 -3.34 4.06
C ILE A 114 1.45 -3.25 4.55
N SER A 115 1.85 -2.11 5.15
CA SER A 115 3.21 -1.96 5.66
C SER A 115 3.51 -2.96 6.79
N GLY A 116 2.54 -3.24 7.65
CA GLY A 116 2.68 -4.21 8.73
C GLY A 116 2.87 -5.64 8.21
N LEU A 117 2.14 -6.05 7.17
CA LEU A 117 2.35 -7.35 6.54
C LEU A 117 3.76 -7.48 5.95
N MET A 118 4.21 -6.45 5.24
CA MET A 118 5.55 -6.41 4.66
C MET A 118 6.64 -6.47 5.74
N GLU A 119 6.53 -5.64 6.77
CA GLU A 119 7.49 -5.56 7.87
C GLU A 119 7.61 -6.90 8.61
N ASN A 120 6.48 -7.49 9.00
CA ASN A 120 6.44 -8.77 9.71
C ASN A 120 7.01 -9.91 8.85
N TRP A 121 6.69 -9.93 7.55
CA TRP A 121 7.25 -10.92 6.65
C TRP A 121 8.76 -10.74 6.49
N LEU A 122 9.25 -9.52 6.29
CA LEU A 122 10.68 -9.22 6.18
C LEU A 122 11.45 -9.59 7.45
N PHE A 123 10.81 -9.44 8.62
CA PHE A 123 11.39 -9.82 9.90
C PHE A 123 11.51 -11.34 10.05
N ALA A 124 10.48 -12.09 9.65
CA ALA A 124 10.46 -13.55 9.73
C ALA A 124 9.86 -14.19 8.45
N PRO A 125 10.62 -14.29 7.35
CA PRO A 125 10.09 -14.74 6.05
C PRO A 125 9.55 -16.18 6.03
N GLN A 126 9.89 -16.98 7.04
CA GLN A 126 9.43 -18.36 7.21
C GLN A 126 8.14 -18.49 8.05
N SER A 127 7.66 -17.39 8.64
CA SER A 127 6.49 -17.41 9.53
C SER A 127 5.17 -17.56 8.76
N PHE A 128 5.08 -17.01 7.55
CA PHE A 128 3.95 -17.17 6.63
C PHE A 128 4.38 -16.90 5.18
N ASP A 129 3.62 -17.40 4.21
CA ASP A 129 3.88 -17.22 2.79
C ASP A 129 3.17 -15.95 2.27
N LEU A 130 3.84 -14.79 2.38
CA LEU A 130 3.26 -13.51 1.99
C LEU A 130 2.84 -13.48 0.51
N LYS A 131 3.60 -14.10 -0.39
CA LYS A 131 3.29 -14.08 -1.82
C LYS A 131 2.03 -14.87 -2.11
N LYS A 132 1.90 -16.06 -1.53
CA LYS A 132 0.75 -16.93 -1.73
C LYS A 132 -0.53 -16.32 -1.14
N GLU A 133 -0.43 -15.69 0.03
CA GLU A 133 -1.58 -15.16 0.77
C GLU A 133 -1.92 -13.69 0.43
N ALA A 134 -1.10 -13.01 -0.39
CA ALA A 134 -1.25 -11.59 -0.73
C ALA A 134 -2.67 -11.22 -1.19
N ARG A 135 -3.25 -12.04 -2.08
CA ARG A 135 -4.60 -11.84 -2.60
C ARG A 135 -5.67 -11.91 -1.51
N ASP A 136 -5.56 -12.90 -0.63
CA ASP A 136 -6.52 -13.11 0.46
C ASP A 136 -6.41 -12.00 1.51
N TYR A 137 -5.19 -11.56 1.84
CA TYR A 137 -4.99 -10.42 2.74
C TYR A 137 -5.60 -9.12 2.21
N VAL A 138 -5.47 -8.84 0.91
CA VAL A 138 -6.07 -7.67 0.29
C VAL A 138 -7.59 -7.82 0.20
N ALA A 139 -8.11 -9.02 -0.09
CA ALA A 139 -9.55 -9.27 -0.08
C ALA A 139 -10.17 -8.96 1.30
N ILE A 140 -9.55 -9.45 2.38
CA ILE A 140 -9.98 -9.18 3.76
C ILE A 140 -9.99 -7.67 4.06
N LEU A 141 -8.93 -6.95 3.66
CA LEU A 141 -8.84 -5.51 3.85
C LEU A 141 -9.99 -4.78 3.13
N LEU A 142 -10.27 -5.14 1.88
CA LEU A 142 -11.30 -4.49 1.08
C LEU A 142 -12.72 -4.84 1.54
N GLU A 143 -12.98 -6.09 1.95
CA GLU A 143 -14.27 -6.50 2.52
C GLU A 143 -14.67 -5.64 3.72
N LYS A 144 -13.71 -5.29 4.58
CA LYS A 144 -13.93 -4.42 5.74
C LYS A 144 -14.25 -2.98 5.35
N THR A 145 -13.79 -2.51 4.19
CA THR A 145 -14.11 -1.17 3.68
C THR A 145 -15.43 -1.10 2.92
N VAL A 146 -15.85 -2.23 2.32
CA VAL A 146 -17.12 -2.35 1.59
C VAL A 146 -18.29 -2.59 2.54
N SER A 147 -18.05 -3.27 3.67
CA SER A 147 -19.11 -3.57 4.64
C SER A 147 -19.45 -2.34 5.48
N PRO A 148 -20.72 -1.89 5.54
CA PRO A 148 -21.10 -0.82 6.44
C PRO A 148 -20.83 -1.25 7.88
N VAL A 149 -20.07 -0.44 8.63
CA VAL A 149 -19.98 -0.61 10.08
C VAL A 149 -21.39 -0.35 10.62
N PRO A 150 -22.04 -1.30 11.31
CA PRO A 150 -23.32 -1.01 11.93
C PRO A 150 -23.11 0.13 12.92
N HIS A 151 -23.70 1.29 12.62
CA HIS A 151 -23.72 2.42 13.54
C HIS A 151 -24.36 1.92 14.83
N ALA A 152 -23.55 1.76 15.88
CA ALA A 152 -24.05 1.45 17.22
C ALA A 152 -25.00 2.59 17.61
N SER A 153 -26.27 2.24 17.74
CA SER A 153 -27.36 3.13 18.18
C SER A 153 -27.18 3.52 19.64
#